data_AF-A0AAV9XXM4-F1
#
_entry.id   AF-A0AAV9XXM4-F1
#
_cell.length_a   1.000
_cell.length_b   1.000
_cell.length_c   1.000
_cell.angle_alpha   90.00
_cell.angle_beta   90.00
_cell.angle_gamma   90.00
#
_symmetry.space_group_name_H-M   'P 1'
#
loop_
_entity.id
_entity.type
_entity.pdbx_description
1 polymer ?
#
loop_
_entity_poly.entity_id
_entity_poly.type
_entity_poly.pdbx_seq_one_letter_code
_entity_poly.pdbx_strand_id
1 'polypeptide(L)'
;MNRDYSSRNDLEDDENLDLQQALADSLKEYNDRMDVSASDCNVSEKVEKELVSSPKINDLLNYLNSRKQEFMDIILYGSNKSSEDVGFIRNIIWDDNINNAESKQKHILENELHFKNKYDCINDSELKMLPYENSARLLEAIFGKGDNILSQKEDICRWVNHTLKFQFNKNLNSNNSNDKSNFDGLLLIDNNIVSMNNCLIQQGGGPCGIISSLNGLIIMQLIFNQKRINNELNLINYLNNISEKSCWESLIESICIILFQLAQKSKYKIIQFNNIDINLLEFQLYYVEYDNIMDVYNYYCKRLKEGIFNTEGSLFSLLLTIIESRTVDKIKDDMDDTLNPLIGLYGQCNQELVNLCLTGNSVSNVFDGIKTLDGSNDSFVLKGVQKKSIIGYLTEHEALRYCTVGLNYKYPLFPIWIICNKNHYKCCFTLNFTECILSPYQELTQKMEKSFQKYDPDNSGFILEHQIQPYLIDINMQDYLYEIKKISENGIVLWNDLKDYILNSKGIHNNNSHKFALWTTVYLFDGQTESGIRIIKSTIFNLDNFNMAKNIYKKYNSIENSENNNSNFTKIPEEADIISILRTRWNSETIIETELYTIKL
;
A
#
# COMPACT_ATOMS: atom_id res chain seq x y z
N MET A 1 -5.03 46.41 -9.25
CA MET A 1 -6.46 46.25 -9.60
C MET A 1 -6.83 44.83 -9.23
N ASN A 2 -7.35 44.65 -8.01
CA ASN A 2 -7.80 43.37 -7.49
C ASN A 2 -9.08 42.95 -8.24
N ARG A 3 -9.12 41.70 -8.70
CA ARG A 3 -10.36 40.99 -8.99
C ARG A 3 -10.29 39.64 -8.30
N ASP A 4 -11.21 39.47 -7.36
CA ASP A 4 -11.46 38.27 -6.58
C ASP A 4 -11.77 37.07 -7.49
N TYR A 5 -11.05 35.97 -7.25
CA TYR A 5 -11.28 34.64 -7.84
C TYR A 5 -11.63 33.60 -6.76
N SER A 6 -12.15 34.02 -5.61
CA SER A 6 -12.34 33.15 -4.43
C SER A 6 -13.82 32.78 -4.12
N SER A 7 -14.71 32.69 -5.11
CA SER A 7 -16.12 32.42 -4.80
C SER A 7 -16.86 31.50 -5.78
N ARG A 8 -16.14 30.70 -6.59
CA ARG A 8 -16.78 29.76 -7.53
C ARG A 8 -16.43 28.28 -7.33
N ASN A 9 -15.45 27.94 -6.49
CA ASN A 9 -15.10 26.54 -6.23
C ASN A 9 -15.86 25.93 -5.04
N ASP A 10 -16.27 26.74 -4.06
CA ASP A 10 -16.95 26.22 -2.85
C ASP A 10 -18.39 25.73 -3.13
N LEU A 11 -19.02 26.19 -4.23
CA LEU A 11 -20.41 25.83 -4.55
C LEU A 11 -20.54 24.50 -5.31
N GLU A 12 -19.52 24.10 -6.10
CA GLU A 12 -19.53 22.81 -6.82
C GLU A 12 -19.13 21.62 -5.90
N ASP A 13 -18.33 21.88 -4.87
CA ASP A 13 -17.95 20.88 -3.86
C ASP A 13 -19.11 20.57 -2.89
N ASP A 14 -19.91 21.57 -2.52
CA ASP A 14 -21.11 21.38 -1.69
C ASP A 14 -22.22 20.60 -2.43
N GLU A 15 -22.43 20.85 -3.72
CA GLU A 15 -23.42 20.10 -4.53
C GLU A 15 -23.05 18.61 -4.67
N ASN A 16 -21.76 18.29 -4.77
CA ASN A 16 -21.28 16.90 -4.80
C ASN A 16 -21.43 16.18 -3.44
N LEU A 17 -21.25 16.90 -2.33
CA LEU A 17 -21.45 16.37 -0.99
C LEU A 17 -22.93 16.06 -0.74
N ASP A 18 -23.82 16.98 -1.11
CA ASP A 18 -25.27 16.81 -1.01
C ASP A 18 -25.78 15.66 -1.89
N LEU A 19 -25.21 15.48 -3.10
CA LEU A 19 -25.50 14.35 -3.97
C LEU A 19 -25.04 13.01 -3.38
N GLN A 20 -23.84 12.96 -2.78
CA GLN A 20 -23.35 11.75 -2.10
C GLN A 20 -24.17 11.42 -0.85
N GLN A 21 -24.63 12.44 -0.12
CA GLN A 21 -25.46 12.29 1.06
C GLN A 21 -26.88 11.85 0.68
N ALA A 22 -27.47 12.42 -0.38
CA ALA A 22 -28.76 11.99 -0.94
C ALA A 22 -28.72 10.56 -1.49
N LEU A 23 -27.58 10.13 -2.07
CA LEU A 23 -27.37 8.74 -2.50
C LEU A 23 -27.28 7.79 -1.29
N ALA A 24 -26.57 8.19 -0.24
CA ALA A 24 -26.46 7.42 1.00
C ALA A 24 -27.82 7.26 1.70
N ASP A 25 -28.63 8.33 1.73
CA ASP A 25 -29.97 8.33 2.30
C ASP A 25 -30.96 7.53 1.44
N SER A 26 -30.85 7.60 0.10
CA SER A 26 -31.65 6.76 -0.81
C SER A 26 -31.33 5.27 -0.67
N LEU A 27 -30.04 4.92 -0.50
CA LEU A 27 -29.62 3.53 -0.22
C LEU A 27 -30.14 3.04 1.13
N LYS A 28 -30.21 3.93 2.13
CA LYS A 28 -30.79 3.63 3.45
C LYS A 28 -32.30 3.40 3.38
N GLU A 29 -33.04 4.26 2.69
CA GLU A 29 -34.49 4.08 2.46
C GLU A 29 -34.81 2.82 1.65
N TYR A 30 -33.99 2.47 0.66
CA TYR A 30 -34.16 1.24 -0.12
C TYR A 30 -34.02 -0.01 0.77
N ASN A 31 -33.07 0.00 1.70
CA ASN A 31 -32.84 -1.09 2.64
C ASN A 31 -33.98 -1.25 3.66
N ASP A 32 -34.55 -0.14 4.15
CA ASP A 32 -35.71 -0.18 5.05
C ASP A 32 -36.97 -0.78 4.38
N ARG A 33 -37.07 -0.69 3.04
CA ARG A 33 -38.19 -1.29 2.27
C ARG A 33 -38.01 -2.79 1.99
N MET A 34 -36.78 -3.29 1.97
CA MET A 34 -36.48 -4.73 1.78
C MET A 34 -36.69 -5.54 3.08
N ASP A 35 -36.72 -4.86 4.23
CA ASP A 35 -36.88 -5.42 5.59
C ASP A 35 -38.24 -6.12 5.84
N VAL A 36 -39.20 -6.03 4.91
CA VAL A 36 -40.47 -6.78 5.00
C VAL A 36 -40.33 -8.24 4.50
N SER A 37 -39.18 -8.63 3.94
CA SER A 37 -38.98 -9.97 3.36
C SER A 37 -37.86 -10.82 3.97
N ALA A 38 -37.04 -10.27 4.89
CA ALA A 38 -35.89 -10.96 5.48
C ALA A 38 -36.23 -11.71 6.78
N SER A 39 -37.30 -12.50 6.78
CA SER A 39 -37.48 -13.59 7.73
C SER A 39 -37.26 -14.90 6.98
N ASP A 40 -36.00 -15.38 6.92
CA ASP A 40 -35.61 -16.79 6.74
C ASP A 40 -34.21 -16.91 6.10
N CYS A 41 -33.16 -16.68 6.88
CA CYS A 41 -31.84 -17.25 6.63
C CYS A 41 -31.24 -17.74 7.96
N ASN A 42 -31.77 -18.85 8.47
CA ASN A 42 -31.19 -19.54 9.63
C ASN A 42 -29.88 -20.22 9.22
N VAL A 43 -28.77 -19.48 9.23
CA VAL A 43 -27.43 -20.07 9.14
C VAL A 43 -27.13 -20.75 10.47
N SER A 44 -26.77 -22.04 10.42
CA SER A 44 -26.48 -22.78 11.65
C SER A 44 -25.34 -22.13 12.43
N GLU A 45 -25.42 -22.16 13.76
CA GLU A 45 -24.41 -21.56 14.67
C GLU A 45 -22.98 -22.06 14.40
N LYS A 46 -22.83 -23.27 13.85
CA LYS A 46 -21.54 -23.82 13.44
C LYS A 46 -20.97 -23.10 12.22
N VAL A 47 -21.80 -22.83 11.22
CA VAL A 47 -21.40 -22.09 10.01
C VAL A 47 -21.14 -20.63 10.37
N GLU A 48 -21.96 -19.99 11.23
CA GLU A 48 -21.64 -18.65 11.75
C GLU A 48 -20.25 -18.60 12.40
N LYS A 49 -19.92 -19.56 13.27
CA LYS A 49 -18.59 -19.60 13.91
C LYS A 49 -17.44 -19.81 12.94
N GLU A 50 -17.63 -20.59 11.87
CA GLU A 50 -16.61 -20.76 10.82
C GLU A 50 -16.42 -19.45 10.02
N LEU A 51 -17.50 -18.75 9.69
CA LEU A 51 -17.45 -17.50 8.92
C LEU A 51 -16.89 -16.30 9.69
N VAL A 52 -17.06 -16.29 11.02
CA VAL A 52 -16.59 -15.21 11.90
C VAL A 52 -15.17 -15.46 12.41
N SER A 53 -14.63 -16.67 12.21
CA SER A 53 -13.30 -17.00 12.71
C SER A 53 -12.22 -16.17 12.02
N SER A 54 -11.42 -15.44 12.82
CA SER A 54 -10.23 -14.73 12.33
C SER A 54 -9.31 -15.70 11.58
N PRO A 55 -8.62 -15.26 10.51
CA PRO A 55 -7.73 -16.13 9.75
C PRO A 55 -6.73 -16.80 10.67
N LYS A 56 -6.69 -18.14 10.64
CA LYS A 56 -5.77 -18.89 11.49
C LYS A 56 -4.35 -18.67 10.98
N ILE A 57 -3.38 -18.70 11.89
CA ILE A 57 -1.96 -18.57 11.53
C ILE A 57 -1.56 -19.62 10.49
N ASN A 58 -2.11 -20.83 10.55
CA ASN A 58 -1.89 -21.85 9.52
C ASN A 58 -2.41 -21.43 8.14
N ASP A 59 -3.57 -20.76 8.05
CA ASP A 59 -4.11 -20.29 6.78
C ASP A 59 -3.24 -19.15 6.20
N LEU A 60 -2.76 -18.27 7.08
CA LEU A 60 -1.80 -17.22 6.74
C LEU A 60 -0.46 -17.81 6.24
N LEU A 61 0.07 -18.84 6.90
CA LEU A 61 1.28 -19.55 6.48
C LEU A 61 1.08 -20.27 5.14
N ASN A 62 -0.08 -20.88 4.92
CA ASN A 62 -0.43 -21.49 3.64
C ASN A 62 -0.50 -20.43 2.53
N TYR A 63 -1.11 -19.27 2.80
CA TYR A 63 -1.13 -18.14 1.90
C TYR A 63 0.30 -17.69 1.56
N LEU A 64 1.14 -17.44 2.56
CA LEU A 64 2.53 -17.03 2.38
C LEU A 64 3.33 -18.00 1.50
N ASN A 65 3.20 -19.30 1.76
CA ASN A 65 3.87 -20.32 0.97
C ASN A 65 3.36 -20.35 -0.47
N SER A 66 2.05 -20.18 -0.69
CA SER A 66 1.47 -20.12 -2.03
C SER A 66 1.92 -18.90 -2.85
N ARG A 67 2.26 -17.79 -2.17
CA ARG A 67 2.68 -16.53 -2.79
C ARG A 67 4.19 -16.38 -2.98
N LYS A 68 4.98 -17.37 -2.55
CA LYS A 68 6.45 -17.30 -2.60
C LYS A 68 7.02 -17.04 -3.99
N GLN A 69 6.56 -17.78 -5.00
CA GLN A 69 7.06 -17.59 -6.36
C GLN A 69 6.61 -16.24 -6.94
N GLU A 70 5.33 -15.89 -6.76
CA GLU A 70 4.76 -14.62 -7.23
C GLU A 70 5.49 -13.40 -6.62
N PHE A 71 5.85 -13.46 -5.34
CA PHE A 71 6.69 -12.44 -4.70
C PHE A 71 8.02 -12.28 -5.43
N MET A 72 8.73 -13.39 -5.68
CA MET A 72 10.04 -13.36 -6.37
C MET A 72 9.90 -12.80 -7.78
N ASP A 73 8.87 -13.21 -8.52
CA ASP A 73 8.60 -12.72 -9.88
C ASP A 73 8.34 -11.20 -9.89
N ILE A 74 7.61 -10.69 -8.88
CA ILE A 74 7.35 -9.26 -8.70
C ILE A 74 8.67 -8.51 -8.44
N ILE A 75 9.46 -8.91 -7.43
CA ILE A 75 10.64 -8.14 -7.03
C ILE A 75 11.81 -8.25 -8.03
N LEU A 76 11.85 -9.30 -8.85
CA LEU A 76 12.89 -9.49 -9.87
C LEU A 76 12.53 -8.90 -11.23
N TYR A 77 11.29 -8.47 -11.43
CA TYR A 77 10.81 -7.93 -12.69
C TYR A 77 11.75 -6.87 -13.28
N GLY A 78 12.23 -7.11 -14.50
CA GLY A 78 13.11 -6.19 -15.22
C GLY A 78 14.53 -6.05 -14.64
N SER A 79 14.94 -6.93 -13.72
CA SER A 79 16.26 -6.92 -13.08
C SER A 79 17.02 -8.23 -13.30
N ASN A 80 18.34 -8.19 -13.16
CA ASN A 80 19.21 -9.36 -13.21
C ASN A 80 20.12 -9.39 -11.97
N LYS A 81 19.75 -10.23 -11.00
CA LYS A 81 20.37 -10.30 -9.66
C LYS A 81 21.21 -11.56 -9.52
N SER A 82 22.25 -11.50 -8.68
CA SER A 82 23.05 -12.67 -8.34
C SER A 82 22.21 -13.69 -7.56
N SER A 83 22.58 -14.97 -7.63
CA SER A 83 21.89 -16.04 -6.89
C SER A 83 21.95 -15.85 -5.37
N GLU A 84 23.03 -15.26 -4.87
CA GLU A 84 23.22 -14.96 -3.45
C GLU A 84 22.22 -13.90 -2.98
N ASP A 85 22.08 -12.81 -3.75
CA ASP A 85 21.12 -11.74 -3.51
C ASP A 85 19.68 -12.25 -3.47
N VAL A 86 19.33 -13.03 -4.49
CA VAL A 86 18.02 -13.69 -4.62
C VAL A 86 17.77 -14.62 -3.43
N GLY A 87 18.78 -15.39 -3.03
CA GLY A 87 18.73 -16.27 -1.88
C GLY A 87 18.51 -15.51 -0.57
N PHE A 88 19.22 -14.40 -0.37
CA PHE A 88 19.07 -13.59 0.84
C PHE A 88 17.68 -12.95 0.94
N ILE A 89 17.19 -12.29 -0.10
CA ILE A 89 15.85 -11.66 -0.06
C ILE A 89 14.76 -12.70 0.17
N ARG A 90 14.85 -13.87 -0.47
CA ARG A 90 13.94 -14.98 -0.20
C ARG A 90 13.98 -15.37 1.29
N ASN A 91 15.17 -15.46 1.85
CA ASN A 91 15.39 -15.83 3.25
C ASN A 91 14.95 -14.75 4.25
N ILE A 92 14.73 -13.50 3.84
CA ILE A 92 14.17 -12.48 4.74
C ILE A 92 12.76 -12.90 5.19
N ILE A 93 11.95 -13.45 4.28
CA ILE A 93 10.53 -13.76 4.51
C ILE A 93 10.31 -15.25 4.80
N TRP A 94 10.90 -16.13 4.00
CA TRP A 94 10.74 -17.59 4.13
C TRP A 94 11.95 -18.20 4.82
N ASP A 95 11.72 -19.11 5.75
CA ASP A 95 12.79 -19.89 6.36
C ASP A 95 12.81 -21.30 5.76
N ASP A 96 13.60 -21.45 4.69
CA ASP A 96 13.74 -22.73 3.99
C ASP A 96 14.46 -23.79 4.85
N ASN A 97 14.98 -23.43 6.03
CA ASN A 97 15.72 -24.32 6.93
C ASN A 97 15.02 -24.60 8.27
N ILE A 98 13.70 -24.38 8.40
CA ILE A 98 12.93 -24.60 9.65
C ILE A 98 13.18 -25.96 10.33
N ASN A 99 13.50 -27.00 9.54
CA ASN A 99 13.74 -28.36 10.05
C ASN A 99 15.20 -28.63 10.50
N ASN A 100 16.13 -27.71 10.26
CA ASN A 100 17.52 -27.84 10.69
C ASN A 100 17.71 -27.06 12.01
N ALA A 101 17.81 -27.77 13.12
CA ALA A 101 18.02 -27.17 14.45
C ALA A 101 19.29 -26.31 14.55
N GLU A 102 20.25 -26.49 13.63
CA GLU A 102 21.52 -25.75 13.55
C GLU A 102 21.44 -24.43 12.75
N SER A 103 20.36 -24.20 11.98
CA SER A 103 20.21 -23.00 11.15
C SER A 103 19.30 -21.94 11.77
N LYS A 104 19.24 -21.86 13.11
CA LYS A 104 18.79 -20.62 13.76
C LYS A 104 19.81 -19.56 13.41
N GLN A 105 19.55 -18.81 12.34
CA GLN A 105 20.28 -17.59 12.00
C GLN A 105 20.35 -16.79 13.32
N LYS A 106 21.55 -16.65 13.89
CA LYS A 106 21.74 -15.85 15.11
C LYS A 106 21.16 -14.48 14.79
N HIS A 107 20.05 -14.12 15.43
CA HIS A 107 19.53 -12.77 15.33
C HIS A 107 20.67 -11.82 15.65
N ILE A 108 21.03 -10.99 14.67
CA ILE A 108 22.20 -10.08 14.77
C ILE A 108 21.93 -8.99 15.81
N LEU A 109 20.65 -8.70 16.10
CA LEU A 109 20.23 -7.68 17.04
C LEU A 109 19.90 -8.24 18.42
N GLU A 110 20.32 -7.51 19.45
CA GLU A 110 19.99 -7.77 20.85
C GLU A 110 18.55 -7.33 21.17
N ASN A 111 17.94 -7.91 22.21
CA ASN A 111 16.54 -7.63 22.56
C ASN A 111 16.33 -6.21 23.13
N GLU A 112 17.35 -5.60 23.74
CA GLU A 112 17.33 -4.21 24.20
C GLU A 112 18.31 -3.37 23.37
N LEU A 113 17.78 -2.33 22.71
CA LEU A 113 18.57 -1.41 21.89
C LEU A 113 18.84 -0.13 22.65
N HIS A 114 20.04 -0.03 23.23
CA HIS A 114 20.52 1.22 23.81
C HIS A 114 21.29 2.01 22.75
N PHE A 115 20.66 3.06 22.21
CA PHE A 115 21.30 4.00 21.30
C PHE A 115 22.33 4.83 22.07
N LYS A 116 23.61 4.70 21.71
CA LYS A 116 24.71 5.29 22.48
C LYS A 116 25.03 6.73 22.08
N ASN A 117 24.86 7.10 20.81
CA ASN A 117 25.29 8.39 20.24
C ASN A 117 24.38 8.81 19.06
N LYS A 118 24.58 10.04 18.56
CA LYS A 118 24.14 10.48 17.22
C LYS A 118 25.11 9.88 16.19
N TYR A 119 24.59 9.27 15.13
CA TYR A 119 25.42 8.67 14.09
C TYR A 119 26.16 9.78 13.33
N ASP A 120 27.45 9.57 13.07
CA ASP A 120 28.32 10.54 12.42
C ASP A 120 28.95 9.91 11.17
N CYS A 121 28.42 10.28 10.00
CA CYS A 121 28.88 9.75 8.72
C CYS A 121 30.26 10.28 8.29
N ILE A 122 30.75 11.39 8.86
CA ILE A 122 32.08 11.93 8.52
C ILE A 122 33.18 10.99 9.04
N ASN A 123 32.96 10.44 10.24
CA ASN A 123 33.91 9.58 10.94
C ASN A 123 33.70 8.08 10.65
N ASP A 124 32.75 7.74 9.79
CA ASP A 124 32.52 6.35 9.38
C ASP A 124 33.55 5.90 8.36
N SER A 125 34.44 5.00 8.78
CA SER A 125 35.55 4.50 7.95
C SER A 125 35.15 3.77 6.67
N GLU A 126 33.90 3.30 6.55
CA GLU A 126 33.42 2.64 5.32
C GLU A 126 32.96 3.65 4.26
N LEU A 127 32.65 4.88 4.66
CA LEU A 127 32.11 5.92 3.79
C LEU A 127 33.20 6.73 3.10
N LYS A 128 32.89 7.21 1.89
CA LYS A 128 33.72 8.13 1.12
C LYS A 128 32.89 9.31 0.65
N MET A 129 33.50 10.48 0.51
CA MET A 129 32.80 11.66 0.03
C MET A 129 32.31 11.46 -1.42
N LEU A 130 31.05 11.79 -1.69
CA LEU A 130 30.47 11.74 -3.01
C LEU A 130 30.94 12.96 -3.83
N PRO A 131 31.36 12.78 -5.09
CA PRO A 131 31.76 13.90 -5.95
C PRO A 131 30.66 14.95 -6.09
N TYR A 132 31.04 16.23 -6.10
CA TYR A 132 30.11 17.36 -6.13
C TYR A 132 29.11 17.28 -7.30
N GLU A 133 29.57 16.91 -8.49
CA GLU A 133 28.71 16.79 -9.68
C GLU A 133 27.59 15.75 -9.48
N ASN A 134 27.91 14.62 -8.83
CA ASN A 134 26.92 13.58 -8.52
C ASN A 134 25.94 14.06 -7.45
N SER A 135 26.44 14.76 -6.42
CA SER A 135 25.61 15.36 -5.38
C SER A 135 24.63 16.37 -5.96
N ALA A 136 25.10 17.31 -6.80
CA ALA A 136 24.27 18.31 -7.44
C ALA A 136 23.18 17.66 -8.31
N ARG A 137 23.56 16.65 -9.11
CA ARG A 137 22.63 15.91 -9.96
C ARG A 137 21.52 15.19 -9.18
N LEU A 138 21.84 14.62 -8.01
CA LEU A 138 20.84 14.00 -7.11
C LEU A 138 19.88 15.04 -6.55
N LEU A 139 20.41 16.17 -6.06
CA LEU A 139 19.60 17.24 -5.49
C LEU A 139 18.69 17.90 -6.53
N GLU A 140 19.18 18.08 -7.76
CA GLU A 140 18.37 18.58 -8.89
C GLU A 140 17.21 17.64 -9.24
N ALA A 141 17.40 16.31 -9.15
CA ALA A 141 16.32 15.35 -9.37
C ALA A 141 15.28 15.40 -8.23
N ILE A 142 15.72 15.64 -6.99
CA ILE A 142 14.84 15.69 -5.81
C ILE A 142 14.03 16.97 -5.79
N PHE A 143 14.69 18.13 -5.85
CA PHE A 143 14.10 19.44 -5.58
C PHE A 143 13.86 20.28 -6.84
N GLY A 144 14.37 19.85 -7.99
CA GLY A 144 14.28 20.60 -9.25
C GLY A 144 15.49 21.49 -9.48
N LYS A 145 15.47 22.20 -10.63
CA LYS A 145 16.53 23.12 -11.05
C LYS A 145 15.93 24.38 -11.66
N GLY A 146 16.50 25.55 -11.32
CA GLY A 146 16.05 26.82 -11.87
C GLY A 146 14.58 27.08 -11.56
N ASP A 147 13.78 27.35 -12.59
CA ASP A 147 12.35 27.64 -12.46
C ASP A 147 11.50 26.41 -12.06
N ASN A 148 12.06 25.20 -12.11
CA ASN A 148 11.36 23.97 -11.73
C ASN A 148 11.51 23.61 -10.24
N ILE A 149 12.12 24.48 -9.43
CA ILE A 149 12.19 24.29 -7.98
C ILE A 149 10.81 24.62 -7.39
N LEU A 150 10.09 23.59 -6.95
CA LEU A 150 8.74 23.71 -6.39
C LEU A 150 8.72 23.82 -4.86
N SER A 151 9.72 23.24 -4.20
CA SER A 151 9.85 23.24 -2.74
C SER A 151 10.53 24.52 -2.23
N GLN A 152 9.97 25.12 -1.18
CA GLN A 152 10.56 26.25 -0.48
C GLN A 152 11.66 25.79 0.48
N LYS A 153 12.46 26.74 0.99
CA LYS A 153 13.54 26.43 1.93
C LYS A 153 13.02 25.71 3.17
N GLU A 154 11.87 26.12 3.69
CA GLU A 154 11.20 25.51 4.85
C GLU A 154 10.80 24.05 4.57
N ASP A 155 10.43 23.73 3.33
CA ASP A 155 10.09 22.37 2.90
C ASP A 155 11.35 21.49 2.93
N ILE A 156 12.45 21.98 2.39
CA ILE A 156 13.74 21.28 2.38
C ILE A 156 14.24 21.07 3.83
N CYS A 157 14.14 22.11 4.68
CA CYS A 157 14.46 22.03 6.11
C CYS A 157 13.68 20.91 6.81
N ARG A 158 12.39 20.75 6.50
CA ARG A 158 11.57 19.65 7.05
C ARG A 158 12.16 18.31 6.64
N TRP A 159 12.51 18.09 5.38
CA TRP A 159 13.11 16.84 4.92
C TRP A 159 14.45 16.51 5.60
N VAL A 160 15.38 17.47 5.65
CA VAL A 160 16.72 17.24 6.21
C VAL A 160 16.75 17.10 7.73
N ASN A 161 15.69 17.54 8.43
CA ASN A 161 15.57 17.37 9.87
C ASN A 161 14.79 16.12 10.27
N HIS A 162 14.09 15.46 9.33
CA HIS A 162 13.33 14.25 9.64
C HIS A 162 14.24 13.08 10.00
N THR A 163 13.79 12.31 10.99
CA THR A 163 14.37 11.03 11.38
C THR A 163 13.43 9.87 11.03
N LEU A 164 13.93 8.65 11.10
CA LEU A 164 13.16 7.42 11.02
C LEU A 164 12.93 6.91 12.44
N LYS A 165 11.76 7.22 13.02
CA LYS A 165 11.46 6.96 14.42
C LYS A 165 10.16 6.14 14.57
N PHE A 166 10.23 5.13 15.42
CA PHE A 166 9.06 4.43 15.97
C PHE A 166 8.55 5.11 17.24
N GLN A 167 7.29 4.88 17.55
CA GLN A 167 6.68 5.32 18.79
C GLN A 167 6.32 4.13 19.68
N PHE A 168 7.16 3.85 20.68
CA PHE A 168 6.91 2.78 21.64
C PHE A 168 6.22 3.33 22.90
N ASN A 169 5.04 2.79 23.27
CA ASN A 169 4.39 3.11 24.54
C ASN A 169 5.14 2.44 25.69
N LYS A 170 5.88 3.20 26.48
CA LYS A 170 6.63 2.68 27.65
C LYS A 170 5.74 2.28 28.85
N ASN A 171 4.44 2.56 28.83
CA ASN A 171 3.55 2.44 30.00
C ASN A 171 2.61 1.22 30.04
N LEU A 172 2.79 0.20 29.19
CA LEU A 172 1.98 -1.03 29.27
C LEU A 172 2.58 -2.14 30.14
N ASN A 173 3.73 -1.90 30.79
CA ASN A 173 4.31 -2.85 31.74
C ASN A 173 3.96 -2.50 33.18
N SER A 174 3.00 -3.26 33.72
CA SER A 174 2.90 -3.80 35.08
C SER A 174 1.51 -3.63 35.68
N ASN A 175 0.58 -4.51 35.28
CA ASN A 175 -0.36 -5.18 36.17
C ASN A 175 -1.23 -6.10 35.30
N ASN A 176 -0.82 -7.37 35.17
CA ASN A 176 -1.69 -8.50 35.50
C ASN A 176 -0.90 -9.81 35.46
N SER A 177 -0.77 -10.36 36.68
CA SER A 177 -0.71 -11.77 37.07
C SER A 177 -0.13 -12.79 36.09
N ASN A 178 0.95 -13.42 36.58
CA ASN A 178 1.27 -14.83 36.33
C ASN A 178 0.04 -15.71 36.57
N ASP A 179 -0.74 -15.98 35.53
CA ASP A 179 -1.59 -17.15 35.44
C ASP A 179 -1.36 -17.81 34.08
N LYS A 180 -0.36 -18.70 34.04
CA LYS A 180 -0.32 -19.78 33.06
C LYS A 180 -1.37 -20.81 33.49
N SER A 181 -2.64 -20.48 33.32
CA SER A 181 -3.72 -21.45 33.35
C SER A 181 -4.10 -21.80 31.92
N ASN A 182 -4.35 -23.09 31.70
CA ASN A 182 -4.73 -23.68 30.43
C ASN A 182 -5.91 -22.91 29.79
N PHE A 183 -5.62 -22.04 28.82
CA PHE A 183 -6.62 -21.56 27.87
C PHE A 183 -6.62 -22.49 26.65
N ASP A 184 -7.02 -23.74 26.90
CA ASP A 184 -7.46 -24.65 25.85
C ASP A 184 -8.81 -24.14 25.32
N GLY A 185 -8.78 -23.57 24.12
CA GLY A 185 -9.92 -23.41 23.21
C GLY A 185 -11.23 -22.94 23.82
N LEU A 186 -11.40 -21.63 24.04
CA LEU A 186 -12.65 -20.88 23.86
C LEU A 186 -12.37 -19.40 24.19
N LEU A 187 -12.86 -18.48 23.35
CA LEU A 187 -12.98 -17.02 23.57
C LEU A 187 -11.67 -16.19 23.51
N LEU A 188 -11.21 -15.94 22.29
CA LEU A 188 -10.48 -14.71 21.95
C LEU A 188 -11.43 -13.81 21.18
N ILE A 189 -12.29 -13.10 21.91
CA ILE A 189 -13.19 -12.08 21.37
C ILE A 189 -12.75 -10.74 21.94
N ASP A 190 -11.56 -10.33 21.54
CA ASP A 190 -11.11 -8.94 21.54
C ASP A 190 -10.34 -8.77 20.23
N ASN A 191 -11.09 -8.50 19.15
CA ASN A 191 -10.58 -8.46 17.76
C ASN A 191 -9.91 -7.14 17.38
N ASN A 192 -9.53 -6.31 18.36
CA ASN A 192 -9.04 -4.96 18.10
C ASN A 192 -7.52 -4.87 18.25
N ILE A 193 -6.88 -4.31 17.23
CA ILE A 193 -5.51 -3.81 17.35
C ILE A 193 -5.58 -2.52 18.15
N VAL A 194 -5.11 -2.56 19.40
CA VAL A 194 -5.24 -1.44 20.35
C VAL A 194 -4.01 -0.52 20.29
N SER A 195 -2.94 -0.94 19.62
CA SER A 195 -1.72 -0.14 19.46
C SER A 195 -1.09 -0.32 18.08
N MET A 196 -0.56 0.78 17.51
CA MET A 196 0.27 0.80 16.30
C MET A 196 1.66 1.35 16.59
N ASN A 197 2.26 0.85 17.68
CA ASN A 197 3.61 1.26 18.09
C ASN A 197 4.72 0.74 17.15
N ASN A 198 4.31 -0.03 16.14
CA ASN A 198 5.17 -0.78 15.24
C ASN A 198 5.35 -0.09 13.89
N CYS A 199 4.87 1.15 13.76
CA CYS A 199 4.98 1.97 12.56
C CYS A 199 5.80 3.23 12.84
N LEU A 200 6.43 3.74 11.79
CA LEU A 200 7.13 5.02 11.79
C LEU A 200 6.14 6.18 11.88
N ILE A 201 6.53 7.20 12.64
CA ILE A 201 5.79 8.45 12.77
C ILE A 201 6.37 9.55 11.88
N GLN A 202 5.50 10.45 11.44
CA GLN A 202 5.85 11.67 10.74
C GLN A 202 6.02 12.81 11.74
N GLN A 203 7.17 13.49 11.69
CA GLN A 203 7.51 14.58 12.60
C GLN A 203 7.10 15.97 12.07
N GLY A 204 6.84 16.08 10.77
CA GLY A 204 6.32 17.27 10.11
C GLY A 204 5.87 16.98 8.68
N GLY A 205 5.10 17.88 8.07
CA GLY A 205 4.56 17.69 6.72
C GLY A 205 5.63 17.49 5.64
N GLY A 206 5.30 16.75 4.58
CA GLY A 206 6.15 16.54 3.40
C GLY A 206 6.45 15.06 3.10
N PRO A 207 7.23 14.36 3.94
CA PRO A 207 7.77 13.04 3.60
C PRO A 207 6.82 11.85 3.82
N CYS A 208 5.53 12.08 4.06
CA CYS A 208 4.57 11.01 4.36
C CYS A 208 4.47 9.95 3.25
N GLY A 209 4.71 10.29 1.98
CA GLY A 209 4.71 9.31 0.90
C GLY A 209 5.76 8.19 1.09
N ILE A 210 6.97 8.53 1.55
CA ILE A 210 8.02 7.54 1.85
C ILE A 210 7.74 6.83 3.15
N ILE A 211 7.36 7.58 4.20
CA ILE A 211 7.08 7.00 5.53
C ILE A 211 5.95 5.97 5.44
N SER A 212 4.87 6.30 4.74
CA SER A 212 3.74 5.38 4.57
C SER A 212 4.10 4.17 3.73
N SER A 213 4.89 4.34 2.66
CA SER A 213 5.43 3.22 1.87
C SER A 213 6.29 2.26 2.72
N LEU A 214 7.16 2.82 3.57
CA LEU A 214 7.95 2.04 4.53
C LEU A 214 7.04 1.34 5.56
N ASN A 215 6.06 2.04 6.12
CA ASN A 215 5.10 1.45 7.06
C ASN A 215 4.35 0.26 6.46
N GLY A 216 3.95 0.35 5.19
CA GLY A 216 3.32 -0.77 4.50
C GLY A 216 4.23 -2.00 4.41
N LEU A 217 5.52 -1.82 4.10
CA LEU A 217 6.49 -2.91 4.07
C LEU A 217 6.88 -3.40 5.47
N ILE A 218 6.91 -2.53 6.48
CA ILE A 218 7.13 -2.92 7.88
C ILE A 218 5.98 -3.79 8.36
N ILE A 219 4.73 -3.39 8.12
CA ILE A 219 3.53 -4.19 8.43
C ILE A 219 3.58 -5.52 7.68
N MET A 220 4.01 -5.51 6.41
CA MET A 220 4.24 -6.74 5.66
C MET A 220 5.27 -7.64 6.36
N GLN A 221 6.43 -7.12 6.78
CA GLN A 221 7.42 -7.91 7.50
C GLN A 221 6.95 -8.40 8.86
N LEU A 222 6.07 -7.67 9.53
CA LEU A 222 5.54 -8.09 10.83
C LEU A 222 4.47 -9.18 10.70
N ILE A 223 3.55 -9.05 9.73
CA ILE A 223 2.40 -9.97 9.57
C ILE A 223 2.72 -11.13 8.62
N PHE A 224 3.39 -10.83 7.51
CA PHE A 224 3.57 -11.70 6.36
C PHE A 224 5.01 -12.25 6.28
N ASN A 225 5.57 -12.63 7.43
CA ASN A 225 6.93 -13.19 7.52
C ASN A 225 6.92 -14.47 8.34
N GLN A 226 7.30 -15.57 7.68
CA GLN A 226 7.24 -16.91 8.25
C GLN A 226 8.10 -17.05 9.52
N LYS A 227 9.28 -16.41 9.56
CA LYS A 227 10.19 -16.46 10.72
C LYS A 227 9.59 -15.86 11.98
N ARG A 228 8.71 -14.86 11.82
CA ARG A 228 8.10 -14.13 12.93
C ARG A 228 6.84 -14.81 13.44
N ILE A 229 5.98 -15.30 12.55
CA ILE A 229 4.66 -15.81 12.93
C ILE A 229 4.63 -17.33 13.20
N ASN A 230 5.63 -18.11 12.77
CA ASN A 230 5.61 -19.58 12.85
C ASN A 230 5.34 -20.15 14.26
N ASN A 231 5.76 -19.43 15.31
CA ASN A 231 5.63 -19.88 16.69
C ASN A 231 4.44 -19.23 17.42
N GLU A 232 3.70 -18.37 16.75
CA GLU A 232 2.59 -17.64 17.34
C GLU A 232 1.30 -18.46 17.27
N LEU A 233 0.45 -18.34 18.29
CA LEU A 233 -0.87 -18.96 18.32
C LEU A 233 -1.99 -17.97 17.98
N ASN A 234 -1.77 -16.68 18.26
CA ASN A 234 -2.74 -15.63 18.01
C ASN A 234 -2.07 -14.38 17.43
N LEU A 235 -2.46 -14.01 16.21
CA LEU A 235 -1.87 -12.90 15.48
C LEU A 235 -2.15 -11.53 16.13
N ILE A 236 -3.32 -11.32 16.71
CA ILE A 236 -3.69 -10.06 17.37
C ILE A 236 -2.85 -9.86 18.63
N ASN A 237 -2.70 -10.90 19.44
CA ASN A 237 -1.85 -10.86 20.63
C ASN A 237 -0.38 -10.62 20.24
N TYR A 238 0.10 -11.27 19.18
CA TYR A 238 1.42 -10.99 18.63
C TYR A 238 1.56 -9.51 18.24
N LEU A 239 0.63 -8.96 17.46
CA LEU A 239 0.68 -7.58 16.97
C LEU A 239 0.66 -6.53 18.10
N ASN A 240 -0.07 -6.81 19.19
CA ASN A 240 -0.12 -5.95 20.37
C ASN A 240 1.16 -6.02 21.22
N ASN A 241 2.01 -7.04 21.03
CA ASN A 241 3.22 -7.29 21.84
C ASN A 241 4.51 -7.37 21.00
N ILE A 242 4.55 -6.71 19.85
CA ILE A 242 5.75 -6.67 19.00
C ILE A 242 6.89 -5.97 19.75
N SER A 243 8.08 -6.59 19.71
CA SER A 243 9.27 -6.03 20.34
C SER A 243 9.87 -4.87 19.52
N GLU A 244 10.54 -3.93 20.19
CA GLU A 244 11.28 -2.85 19.52
C GLU A 244 12.30 -3.40 18.52
N LYS A 245 13.01 -4.48 18.89
CA LYS A 245 13.93 -5.19 17.99
C LYS A 245 13.24 -5.63 16.69
N SER A 246 12.06 -6.25 16.79
CA SER A 246 11.30 -6.71 15.63
C SER A 246 10.94 -5.55 14.70
N CYS A 247 10.61 -4.38 15.23
CA CYS A 247 10.31 -3.18 14.45
C CYS A 247 11.54 -2.70 13.66
N TRP A 248 12.70 -2.61 14.32
CA TRP A 248 13.95 -2.21 13.65
C TRP A 248 14.43 -3.23 12.63
N GLU A 249 14.36 -4.54 12.93
CA GLU A 249 14.65 -5.60 11.96
C GLU A 249 13.73 -5.47 10.72
N SER A 250 12.43 -5.26 10.95
CA SER A 250 11.43 -5.11 9.88
C SER A 250 11.68 -3.85 9.04
N LEU A 251 12.14 -2.75 9.63
CA LEU A 251 12.55 -1.55 8.89
C LEU A 251 13.75 -1.84 7.98
N ILE A 252 14.79 -2.48 8.50
CA ILE A 252 16.00 -2.79 7.72
C ILE A 252 15.67 -3.75 6.57
N GLU A 253 14.86 -4.78 6.83
CA GLU A 253 14.37 -5.71 5.82
C GLU A 253 13.51 -5.01 4.75
N SER A 254 12.67 -4.05 5.16
CA SER A 254 11.86 -3.23 4.25
C SER A 254 12.72 -2.35 3.34
N ILE A 255 13.75 -1.70 3.91
CA ILE A 255 14.76 -0.95 3.13
C ILE A 255 15.42 -1.88 2.12
N CYS A 256 15.84 -3.08 2.54
CA CYS A 256 16.47 -4.04 1.63
C CYS A 256 15.53 -4.43 0.47
N ILE A 257 14.24 -4.65 0.72
CA ILE A 257 13.25 -4.96 -0.33
C ILE A 257 13.10 -3.80 -1.31
N ILE A 258 13.03 -2.56 -0.82
CA ILE A 258 12.97 -1.37 -1.69
C ILE A 258 14.23 -1.31 -2.57
N LEU A 259 15.42 -1.33 -1.97
CA LEU A 259 16.68 -1.21 -2.72
C LEU A 259 16.90 -2.37 -3.70
N PHE A 260 16.47 -3.57 -3.33
CA PHE A 260 16.51 -4.73 -4.21
C PHE A 260 15.68 -4.53 -5.48
N GLN A 261 14.45 -4.03 -5.34
CA GLN A 261 13.55 -3.74 -6.47
C GLN A 261 14.07 -2.61 -7.37
N LEU A 262 14.74 -1.61 -6.78
CA LEU A 262 15.23 -0.43 -7.51
C LEU A 262 16.44 -0.75 -8.39
N ALA A 263 17.40 -1.50 -7.84
CA ALA A 263 18.66 -1.76 -8.51
C ALA A 263 18.48 -2.79 -9.65
N GLN A 264 19.00 -2.49 -10.83
CA GLN A 264 18.90 -3.42 -11.98
C GLN A 264 19.81 -4.66 -11.84
N LYS A 265 20.89 -4.51 -11.07
CA LYS A 265 21.87 -5.56 -10.76
C LYS A 265 22.08 -5.64 -9.25
N SER A 266 22.85 -6.62 -8.80
CA SER A 266 23.32 -6.74 -7.42
C SER A 266 24.41 -5.71 -7.12
N LYS A 267 24.04 -4.43 -7.16
CA LYS A 267 24.89 -3.30 -6.81
C LYS A 267 24.05 -2.25 -6.12
N TYR A 268 24.47 -1.87 -4.92
CA TYR A 268 23.72 -1.01 -4.02
C TYR A 268 24.64 0.10 -3.54
N LYS A 269 24.21 1.34 -3.67
CA LYS A 269 24.95 2.50 -3.18
C LYS A 269 24.16 3.15 -2.06
N ILE A 270 24.72 3.11 -0.85
CA ILE A 270 24.13 3.76 0.32
C ILE A 270 24.68 5.16 0.42
N ILE A 271 23.80 6.15 0.52
CA ILE A 271 24.15 7.56 0.68
C ILE A 271 23.84 8.00 2.11
N GLN A 272 24.78 8.70 2.75
CA GLN A 272 24.59 9.37 4.02
C GLN A 272 24.78 10.86 3.84
N PHE A 273 23.85 11.62 4.40
CA PHE A 273 23.86 13.06 4.41
C PHE A 273 24.54 13.57 5.69
N ASN A 274 25.50 14.48 5.53
CA ASN A 274 25.96 15.34 6.59
C ASN A 274 25.54 16.78 6.33
N ASN A 275 25.03 17.41 7.37
CA ASN A 275 24.57 18.78 7.32
C ASN A 275 25.71 19.72 7.74
N ILE A 276 26.11 20.63 6.84
CA ILE A 276 27.11 21.66 7.17
C ILE A 276 26.39 22.95 7.55
N ASP A 277 25.51 23.44 6.66
CA ASP A 277 24.69 24.62 6.88
C ASP A 277 23.36 24.52 6.13
N ILE A 278 22.28 24.26 6.88
CA ILE A 278 20.89 24.23 6.38
C ILE A 278 20.51 25.56 5.72
N ASN A 279 21.03 26.68 6.23
CA ASN A 279 20.62 27.98 5.74
C ASN A 279 21.12 28.27 4.33
N LEU A 280 22.26 27.68 3.98
CA LEU A 280 22.89 27.78 2.67
C LEU A 280 22.53 26.61 1.75
N LEU A 281 21.79 25.61 2.25
CA LEU A 281 21.49 24.36 1.55
C LEU A 281 22.76 23.66 1.05
N GLU A 282 23.85 23.79 1.81
CA GLU A 282 25.13 23.17 1.50
C GLU A 282 25.17 21.76 2.12
N PHE A 283 25.04 20.77 1.25
CA PHE A 283 24.99 19.36 1.65
C PHE A 283 26.29 18.64 1.30
N GLN A 284 26.86 17.96 2.30
CA GLN A 284 27.94 17.01 2.08
C GLN A 284 27.35 15.61 2.07
N LEU A 285 27.54 14.92 0.94
CA LEU A 285 27.06 13.56 0.76
C LEU A 285 28.23 12.59 0.81
N TYR A 286 28.01 11.48 1.50
CA TYR A 286 28.96 10.37 1.63
C TYR A 286 28.32 9.10 1.10
N TYR A 287 29.12 8.17 0.59
CA TYR A 287 28.61 6.93 0.05
C TYR A 287 29.49 5.72 0.35
N VAL A 288 28.86 4.54 0.31
CA VAL A 288 29.50 3.22 0.23
C VAL A 288 28.77 2.38 -0.82
N GLU A 289 29.49 1.51 -1.51
CA GLU A 289 28.94 0.58 -2.49
C GLU A 289 29.08 -0.87 -2.00
N TYR A 290 28.04 -1.66 -2.26
CA TYR A 290 28.01 -3.10 -2.00
C TYR A 290 27.57 -3.85 -3.24
N ASP A 291 28.15 -5.03 -3.48
CA ASP A 291 27.78 -5.93 -4.57
C ASP A 291 26.76 -7.01 -4.12
N ASN A 292 26.31 -6.95 -2.86
CA ASN A 292 25.29 -7.85 -2.31
C ASN A 292 24.38 -7.11 -1.33
N ILE A 293 23.08 -7.42 -1.38
CA ILE A 293 22.06 -6.82 -0.50
C ILE A 293 22.21 -7.26 0.97
N MET A 294 22.84 -8.42 1.23
CA MET A 294 23.18 -8.87 2.58
C MET A 294 24.15 -7.89 3.26
N ASP A 295 25.09 -7.32 2.51
CA ASP A 295 26.03 -6.35 3.08
C ASP A 295 25.34 -5.02 3.39
N VAL A 296 24.30 -4.64 2.62
CA VAL A 296 23.42 -3.51 2.95
C VAL A 296 22.66 -3.77 4.25
N TYR A 297 22.09 -4.97 4.41
CA TYR A 297 21.45 -5.38 5.66
C TYR A 297 22.42 -5.26 6.85
N ASN A 298 23.62 -5.82 6.70
CA ASN A 298 24.67 -5.78 7.72
C ASN A 298 25.13 -4.34 8.03
N TYR A 299 25.21 -3.48 7.01
CA TYR A 299 25.56 -2.07 7.17
C TYR A 299 24.61 -1.37 8.13
N TYR A 300 23.30 -1.51 7.94
CA TYR A 300 22.29 -0.90 8.81
C TYR A 300 22.24 -1.56 10.18
N CYS A 301 22.33 -2.89 10.27
CA CYS A 301 22.35 -3.59 11.56
C CYS A 301 23.53 -3.16 12.43
N LYS A 302 24.74 -3.03 11.85
CA LYS A 302 25.95 -2.59 12.57
C LYS A 302 25.79 -1.18 13.15
N ARG A 303 25.15 -0.29 12.39
CA ARG A 303 24.99 1.14 12.73
C ARG A 303 23.70 1.47 13.48
N LEU A 304 22.83 0.49 13.67
CA LEU A 304 21.58 0.68 14.40
C LEU A 304 21.84 1.24 15.80
N LYS A 305 22.76 0.63 16.57
CA LYS A 305 23.12 1.07 17.93
C LYS A 305 23.81 2.44 17.97
N GLU A 306 24.39 2.87 16.86
CA GLU A 306 25.00 4.19 16.69
C GLU A 306 23.95 5.28 16.35
N GLY A 307 22.68 4.90 16.19
CA GLY A 307 21.59 5.84 16.00
C GLY A 307 21.39 6.29 14.56
N ILE A 308 21.80 5.49 13.56
CA ILE A 308 21.69 5.84 12.13
C ILE A 308 20.28 6.30 11.72
N PHE A 309 19.23 5.67 12.25
CA PHE A 309 17.84 6.04 11.95
C PHE A 309 17.30 7.17 12.84
N ASN A 310 17.81 7.30 14.06
CA ASN A 310 17.36 8.32 15.03
C ASN A 310 18.07 9.67 14.86
N THR A 311 19.00 9.77 13.92
CA THR A 311 19.76 10.98 13.61
C THR A 311 19.00 11.85 12.62
N GLU A 312 18.99 13.17 12.83
CA GLU A 312 18.43 14.16 11.88
C GLU A 312 19.00 13.95 10.49
N GLY A 313 18.12 13.90 9.48
CA GLY A 313 18.49 13.69 8.09
C GLY A 313 18.65 12.22 7.70
N SER A 314 18.34 11.28 8.59
CA SER A 314 18.34 9.85 8.26
C SER A 314 17.28 9.50 7.20
N LEU A 315 16.10 10.14 7.24
CA LEU A 315 15.08 9.97 6.22
C LEU A 315 15.54 10.54 4.87
N PHE A 316 16.23 11.68 4.88
CA PHE A 316 16.80 12.27 3.67
C PHE A 316 17.95 11.42 3.10
N SER A 317 18.80 10.85 3.96
CA SER A 317 19.83 9.88 3.57
C SER A 317 19.22 8.64 2.91
N LEU A 318 18.09 8.16 3.43
CA LEU A 318 17.34 7.05 2.81
C LEU A 318 16.75 7.44 1.46
N LEU A 319 16.17 8.65 1.32
CA LEU A 319 15.69 9.16 0.03
C LEU A 319 16.83 9.20 -1.02
N LEU A 320 17.98 9.76 -0.65
CA LEU A 320 19.16 9.80 -1.52
C LEU A 320 19.61 8.40 -1.93
N THR A 321 19.60 7.45 -0.98
CA THR A 321 19.93 6.03 -1.22
C THR A 321 18.94 5.36 -2.19
N ILE A 322 17.63 5.63 -2.05
CA ILE A 322 16.57 5.13 -2.94
C ILE A 322 16.78 5.64 -4.37
N ILE A 323 16.96 6.94 -4.53
CA ILE A 323 17.12 7.58 -5.84
C ILE A 323 18.37 7.07 -6.55
N GLU A 324 19.47 7.01 -5.81
CA GLU A 324 20.75 6.57 -6.38
C GLU A 324 20.75 5.07 -6.70
N SER A 325 19.98 4.24 -5.98
CA SER A 325 19.83 2.81 -6.29
C SER A 325 19.09 2.56 -7.61
N ARG A 326 18.10 3.40 -7.96
CA ARG A 326 17.49 3.38 -9.30
C ARG A 326 18.35 4.09 -10.33
N THR A 327 19.11 5.12 -9.90
CA THR A 327 19.82 6.14 -10.68
C THR A 327 18.92 7.23 -11.26
N VAL A 328 19.42 8.46 -11.32
CA VAL A 328 18.70 9.62 -11.86
C VAL A 328 18.32 9.44 -13.33
N ASP A 329 19.17 8.81 -14.15
CA ASP A 329 18.86 8.57 -15.56
C ASP A 329 17.64 7.65 -15.70
N LYS A 330 17.59 6.56 -14.93
CA LYS A 330 16.47 5.62 -15.00
C LYS A 330 15.19 6.17 -14.41
N ILE A 331 15.28 7.01 -13.39
CA ILE A 331 14.13 7.75 -12.88
C ILE A 331 13.56 8.61 -14.02
N LYS A 332 14.38 9.40 -14.71
CA LYS A 332 13.93 10.21 -15.85
C LYS A 332 13.38 9.35 -16.99
N ASP A 333 13.97 8.19 -17.28
CA ASP A 333 13.44 7.23 -18.26
C ASP A 333 12.04 6.71 -17.88
N ASP A 334 11.74 6.56 -16.58
CA ASP A 334 10.47 6.05 -16.07
C ASP A 334 9.35 7.11 -16.10
N MET A 335 9.71 8.39 -15.94
CA MET A 335 8.77 9.51 -15.84
C MET A 335 8.13 9.87 -17.20
N ASP A 336 6.95 10.49 -17.14
CA ASP A 336 6.33 11.11 -18.33
C ASP A 336 6.93 12.51 -18.60
N ASP A 337 7.18 13.31 -17.55
CA ASP A 337 7.88 14.59 -17.64
C ASP A 337 9.19 14.57 -16.82
N THR A 338 10.31 14.56 -17.53
CA THR A 338 11.66 14.48 -16.93
C THR A 338 12.12 15.74 -16.20
N LEU A 339 11.37 16.84 -16.34
CA LEU A 339 11.68 18.12 -15.71
C LEU A 339 11.01 18.28 -14.34
N ASN A 340 10.00 17.47 -14.04
CA ASN A 340 9.32 17.50 -12.75
C ASN A 340 10.24 17.00 -11.63
N PRO A 341 10.35 17.72 -10.50
CA PRO A 341 11.09 17.23 -9.34
C PRO A 341 10.35 16.07 -8.67
N LEU A 342 11.07 15.23 -7.93
CA LEU A 342 10.47 14.15 -7.14
C LEU A 342 9.73 14.66 -5.90
N ILE A 343 10.10 15.85 -5.41
CA ILE A 343 9.43 16.57 -4.33
C ILE A 343 8.75 17.81 -4.93
N GLY A 344 7.43 17.86 -4.80
CA GLY A 344 6.59 18.91 -5.34
C GLY A 344 6.40 20.10 -4.40
N LEU A 345 5.29 20.81 -4.60
CA LEU A 345 4.88 21.95 -3.79
C LEU A 345 4.71 21.54 -2.32
N TYR A 346 5.04 22.45 -1.40
CA TYR A 346 4.93 22.25 0.05
C TYR A 346 5.76 21.08 0.61
N GLY A 347 6.74 20.59 -0.16
CA GLY A 347 7.62 19.48 0.22
C GLY A 347 7.00 18.10 0.09
N GLN A 348 5.90 17.95 -0.66
CA GLN A 348 5.18 16.68 -0.79
C GLN A 348 5.86 15.74 -1.79
N CYS A 349 5.75 14.42 -1.55
CA CYS A 349 6.18 13.45 -2.56
C CYS A 349 5.26 13.52 -3.79
N ASN A 350 5.85 13.74 -4.97
CA ASN A 350 5.14 13.51 -6.22
C ASN A 350 4.92 12.00 -6.44
N GLN A 351 3.95 11.66 -7.30
CA GLN A 351 3.52 10.28 -7.51
C GLN A 351 4.66 9.37 -7.98
N GLU A 352 5.59 9.92 -8.77
CA GLU A 352 6.81 9.26 -9.25
C GLU A 352 7.65 8.72 -8.10
N LEU A 353 7.81 9.49 -7.02
CA LEU A 353 8.60 9.09 -5.86
C LEU A 353 7.90 8.01 -5.03
N VAL A 354 6.57 8.09 -4.92
CA VAL A 354 5.77 7.06 -4.25
C VAL A 354 5.81 5.75 -5.05
N ASN A 355 5.59 5.81 -6.36
CA ASN A 355 5.64 4.67 -7.25
C ASN A 355 7.03 4.03 -7.27
N LEU A 356 8.10 4.83 -7.17
CA LEU A 356 9.46 4.34 -7.06
C LEU A 356 9.63 3.44 -5.83
N CYS A 357 9.15 3.87 -4.66
CA CYS A 357 9.19 3.08 -3.43
C CYS A 357 8.32 1.81 -3.50
N LEU A 358 7.15 1.89 -4.13
CA LEU A 358 6.18 0.78 -4.17
C LEU A 358 6.54 -0.29 -5.22
N THR A 359 7.08 0.12 -6.37
CA THR A 359 7.21 -0.75 -7.55
C THR A 359 8.64 -0.93 -8.04
N GLY A 360 9.56 -0.07 -7.63
CA GLY A 360 10.92 0.01 -8.16
C GLY A 360 11.06 0.88 -9.43
N ASN A 361 9.97 1.49 -9.91
CA ASN A 361 9.93 2.35 -11.10
C ASN A 361 9.30 3.72 -10.79
N SER A 362 9.86 4.79 -11.34
CA SER A 362 9.39 6.17 -11.11
C SER A 362 8.30 6.62 -12.10
N VAL A 363 7.34 5.74 -12.40
CA VAL A 363 6.25 6.05 -13.35
C VAL A 363 5.30 7.11 -12.80
N SER A 364 4.79 7.98 -13.65
CA SER A 364 3.95 9.13 -13.25
C SER A 364 2.51 8.74 -12.90
N ASN A 365 2.03 7.59 -13.39
CA ASN A 365 0.61 7.21 -13.27
C ASN A 365 0.38 5.94 -12.44
N VAL A 366 -0.85 5.80 -11.95
CA VAL A 366 -1.30 4.69 -11.09
C VAL A 366 -2.19 3.68 -11.80
N PHE A 367 -2.50 3.87 -13.09
CA PHE A 367 -3.16 2.87 -13.93
C PHE A 367 -2.17 1.76 -14.34
N ASP A 368 -2.68 0.65 -14.87
CA ASP A 368 -1.83 -0.46 -15.33
C ASP A 368 -1.28 -0.24 -16.75
N GLY A 369 -0.01 -0.59 -16.97
CA GLY A 369 0.59 -0.64 -18.31
C GLY A 369 0.91 0.72 -18.89
N ILE A 370 0.71 0.87 -20.20
CA ILE A 370 1.03 2.09 -20.96
C ILE A 370 -0.25 2.52 -21.69
N LYS A 371 -0.55 3.82 -21.67
CA LYS A 371 -1.64 4.41 -22.46
C LYS A 371 -1.03 5.31 -23.53
N THR A 372 -1.49 5.16 -24.76
CA THR A 372 -1.07 6.02 -25.88
C THR A 372 -2.24 6.92 -26.24
N LEU A 373 -2.03 8.23 -26.22
CA LEU A 373 -3.01 9.23 -26.63
C LEU A 373 -2.63 9.68 -28.04
N ASP A 374 -3.47 9.35 -29.02
CA ASP A 374 -3.23 9.72 -30.41
C ASP A 374 -3.64 11.19 -30.64
N GLY A 375 -2.63 12.05 -30.77
CA GLY A 375 -2.78 13.41 -31.26
C GLY A 375 -2.60 13.45 -32.77
N SER A 376 -3.30 14.36 -33.44
CA SER A 376 -3.27 14.54 -34.91
C SER A 376 -1.88 14.74 -35.55
N ASN A 377 -0.80 14.92 -34.78
CA ASN A 377 0.57 15.00 -35.30
C ASN A 377 1.68 14.38 -34.41
N ASP A 378 1.40 13.97 -33.15
CA ASP A 378 2.34 13.27 -32.26
C ASP A 378 1.56 12.39 -31.26
N SER A 379 1.97 11.13 -31.08
CA SER A 379 1.38 10.22 -30.08
C SER A 379 2.02 10.46 -28.71
N PHE A 380 1.24 10.82 -27.70
CA PHE A 380 1.72 11.02 -26.33
C PHE A 380 1.59 9.72 -25.52
N VAL A 381 2.67 9.25 -24.90
CA VAL A 381 2.70 7.98 -24.18
C VAL A 381 2.73 8.25 -22.67
N LEU A 382 1.69 7.82 -21.97
CA LEU A 382 1.59 7.86 -20.51
C LEU A 382 2.01 6.51 -19.92
N LYS A 383 2.96 6.53 -19.00
CA LYS A 383 3.50 5.32 -18.35
C LYS A 383 2.82 5.10 -17.00
N GLY A 384 2.21 3.92 -16.85
CA GLY A 384 1.63 3.44 -15.61
C GLY A 384 2.41 2.27 -15.00
N VAL A 385 1.79 1.58 -14.06
CA VAL A 385 2.35 0.48 -13.28
C VAL A 385 2.44 -0.78 -14.13
N GLN A 386 3.64 -1.32 -14.33
CA GLN A 386 3.88 -2.41 -15.29
C GLN A 386 3.63 -3.82 -14.73
N LYS A 387 3.67 -3.97 -13.40
CA LYS A 387 3.58 -5.26 -12.70
C LYS A 387 2.72 -5.13 -11.45
N LYS A 388 2.20 -6.27 -10.98
CA LYS A 388 1.55 -6.37 -9.67
C LYS A 388 2.51 -5.89 -8.57
N SER A 389 1.99 -5.11 -7.63
CA SER A 389 2.79 -4.59 -6.52
C SER A 389 2.73 -5.51 -5.29
N ILE A 390 3.76 -5.48 -4.44
CA ILE A 390 3.79 -6.24 -3.17
C ILE A 390 2.73 -5.72 -2.22
N ILE A 391 2.62 -4.39 -2.12
CA ILE A 391 1.58 -3.65 -1.39
C ILE A 391 0.90 -2.68 -2.36
N GLY A 392 -0.38 -2.41 -2.14
CA GLY A 392 -1.22 -1.65 -3.05
C GLY A 392 -1.17 -0.14 -2.84
N TYR A 393 -1.94 0.56 -3.65
CA TYR A 393 -2.14 2.00 -3.58
C TYR A 393 -3.60 2.32 -3.88
N LEU A 394 -4.16 3.32 -3.22
CA LEU A 394 -5.48 3.89 -3.51
C LEU A 394 -5.40 5.41 -3.35
N THR A 395 -6.23 6.16 -4.07
CA THR A 395 -6.22 7.62 -3.98
C THR A 395 -7.61 8.22 -4.11
N GLU A 396 -7.82 9.34 -3.42
CA GLU A 396 -9.00 10.20 -3.56
C GLU A 396 -9.21 10.66 -5.01
N HIS A 397 -8.13 10.87 -5.77
CA HIS A 397 -8.21 11.26 -7.16
C HIS A 397 -9.01 10.25 -8.01
N GLU A 398 -9.06 8.98 -7.64
CA GLU A 398 -9.92 8.01 -8.31
C GLU A 398 -11.39 8.17 -7.90
N ALA A 399 -11.66 8.41 -6.62
CA ALA A 399 -13.02 8.67 -6.13
C ALA A 399 -13.62 9.92 -6.78
N LEU A 400 -12.79 10.95 -7.01
CA LEU A 400 -13.11 12.18 -7.73
C LEU A 400 -13.02 12.06 -9.26
N ARG A 401 -12.74 10.86 -9.80
CA ARG A 401 -12.66 10.58 -11.24
C ARG A 401 -11.55 11.32 -12.01
N TYR A 402 -10.55 11.86 -11.32
CA TYR A 402 -9.35 12.44 -11.94
C TYR A 402 -8.40 11.38 -12.50
N CYS A 403 -8.37 10.17 -11.93
CA CYS A 403 -7.57 9.06 -12.44
C CYS A 403 -8.27 7.72 -12.23
N THR A 404 -7.66 6.65 -12.73
CA THR A 404 -8.07 5.27 -12.45
C THR A 404 -6.88 4.52 -11.87
N VAL A 405 -7.07 3.93 -10.68
CA VAL A 405 -6.04 3.07 -10.09
C VAL A 405 -6.14 1.69 -10.71
N GLY A 406 -5.01 1.20 -11.22
CA GLY A 406 -4.90 -0.09 -11.85
C GLY A 406 -5.05 -1.25 -10.88
N LEU A 407 -5.32 -2.42 -11.43
CA LEU A 407 -5.49 -3.64 -10.65
C LEU A 407 -4.18 -4.12 -10.02
N ASN A 408 -3.02 -3.76 -10.59
CA ASN A 408 -1.71 -4.01 -9.98
C ASN A 408 -1.58 -3.39 -8.58
N TYR A 409 -2.33 -2.32 -8.30
CA TYR A 409 -2.41 -1.67 -7.00
C TYR A 409 -3.66 -2.01 -6.21
N LYS A 410 -4.81 -2.23 -6.84
CA LYS A 410 -6.05 -2.62 -6.13
C LYS A 410 -5.96 -4.02 -5.53
N TYR A 411 -5.29 -4.93 -6.22
CA TYR A 411 -5.07 -6.32 -5.81
C TYR A 411 -3.57 -6.59 -5.68
N PRO A 412 -2.91 -6.08 -4.64
CA PRO A 412 -1.49 -6.34 -4.38
C PRO A 412 -1.26 -7.80 -3.95
N LEU A 413 0.00 -8.16 -3.72
CA LEU A 413 0.33 -9.49 -3.20
C LEU A 413 -0.09 -9.67 -1.73
N PHE A 414 0.08 -8.64 -0.90
CA PHE A 414 -0.32 -8.64 0.50
C PHE A 414 -1.38 -7.57 0.76
N PRO A 415 -2.33 -7.82 1.67
CA PRO A 415 -3.51 -6.98 1.90
C PRO A 415 -3.21 -5.68 2.64
N ILE A 416 -2.36 -4.86 2.04
CA ILE A 416 -1.82 -3.61 2.54
C ILE A 416 -1.89 -2.61 1.39
N TRP A 417 -2.34 -1.39 1.64
CA TRP A 417 -2.46 -0.30 0.68
C TRP A 417 -1.92 1.00 1.26
N ILE A 418 -1.25 1.79 0.43
CA ILE A 418 -0.98 3.18 0.75
C ILE A 418 -2.15 4.00 0.21
N ILE A 419 -2.80 4.75 1.09
CA ILE A 419 -3.92 5.63 0.74
C ILE A 419 -3.43 7.06 0.64
N CYS A 420 -3.60 7.68 -0.53
CA CYS A 420 -3.40 9.11 -0.71
C CYS A 420 -4.76 9.83 -0.64
N ASN A 421 -4.95 10.61 0.42
CA ASN A 421 -6.12 11.46 0.62
C ASN A 421 -5.61 12.91 0.63
N LYS A 422 -6.05 13.72 -0.34
CA LYS A 422 -5.52 15.05 -0.63
C LYS A 422 -4.00 14.98 -0.81
N ASN A 423 -3.29 15.48 0.19
CA ASN A 423 -1.84 15.59 0.20
C ASN A 423 -1.17 14.70 1.27
N HIS A 424 -1.95 13.84 1.94
CA HIS A 424 -1.46 12.99 3.03
C HIS A 424 -1.56 11.52 2.68
N TYR A 425 -0.45 10.81 2.86
CA TYR A 425 -0.36 9.37 2.65
C TYR A 425 -0.54 8.63 3.97
N LYS A 426 -1.46 7.67 4.01
CA LYS A 426 -1.75 6.81 5.17
C LYS A 426 -1.45 5.36 4.80
N CYS A 427 -1.10 4.54 5.79
CA CYS A 427 -0.97 3.09 5.59
C CYS A 427 -2.26 2.38 6.00
N CYS A 428 -2.76 1.50 5.15
CA CYS A 428 -4.03 0.81 5.29
C CYS A 428 -3.79 -0.70 5.14
N PHE A 429 -4.39 -1.55 5.98
CA PHE A 429 -4.24 -3.00 5.83
C PHE A 429 -5.40 -3.80 6.42
N THR A 430 -5.53 -5.05 6.00
CA THR A 430 -6.44 -6.02 6.64
C THR A 430 -5.70 -7.32 6.94
N LEU A 431 -6.20 -8.06 7.94
CA LEU A 431 -5.73 -9.41 8.22
C LEU A 431 -6.37 -10.44 7.29
N ASN A 432 -7.42 -10.06 6.56
CA ASN A 432 -8.05 -10.92 5.57
C ASN A 432 -7.27 -10.91 4.24
N PHE A 433 -6.31 -11.82 4.11
CA PHE A 433 -5.49 -11.96 2.89
C PHE A 433 -6.27 -12.45 1.67
N THR A 434 -7.49 -12.96 1.82
CA THR A 434 -8.31 -13.38 0.67
C THR A 434 -8.74 -12.19 -0.20
N GLU A 435 -8.73 -10.97 0.35
CA GLU A 435 -9.01 -9.72 -0.38
C GLU A 435 -8.02 -9.43 -1.53
N CYS A 436 -6.88 -10.14 -1.57
CA CYS A 436 -5.87 -10.03 -2.62
C CYS A 436 -6.00 -11.11 -3.70
N ILE A 437 -6.96 -12.03 -3.55
CA ILE A 437 -7.22 -13.12 -4.48
C ILE A 437 -8.33 -12.67 -5.43
N LEU A 438 -8.01 -12.61 -6.72
CA LEU A 438 -9.01 -12.33 -7.75
C LEU A 438 -9.89 -13.56 -7.94
N SER A 439 -11.18 -13.35 -8.15
CA SER A 439 -12.08 -14.43 -8.60
C SER A 439 -11.76 -14.81 -10.06
N PRO A 440 -12.10 -16.02 -10.52
CA PRO A 440 -11.92 -16.39 -11.93
C PRO A 440 -12.57 -15.41 -12.91
N TYR A 441 -13.69 -14.80 -12.50
CA TYR A 441 -14.35 -13.73 -13.23
C TYR A 441 -13.46 -12.48 -13.33
N GLN A 442 -12.90 -12.03 -12.21
CA GLN A 442 -12.03 -10.85 -12.17
C GLN A 442 -10.72 -11.08 -12.92
N GLU A 443 -10.09 -12.26 -12.77
CA GLU A 443 -8.86 -12.63 -13.49
C GLU A 443 -9.07 -12.60 -15.01
N LEU A 444 -10.14 -13.22 -15.51
CA LEU A 444 -10.42 -13.24 -16.93
C LEU A 444 -10.80 -11.84 -17.44
N THR A 445 -11.62 -11.10 -16.71
CA THR A 445 -12.01 -9.72 -17.05
C THR A 445 -10.78 -8.83 -17.17
N GLN A 446 -9.86 -8.89 -16.20
CA GLN A 446 -8.60 -8.16 -16.23
C GLN A 446 -7.75 -8.51 -17.45
N LYS A 447 -7.60 -9.81 -17.74
CA LYS A 447 -6.83 -10.27 -18.91
C LYS A 447 -7.42 -9.72 -20.22
N MET A 448 -8.75 -9.76 -20.32
CA MET A 448 -9.48 -9.24 -21.46
C MET A 448 -9.33 -7.71 -21.58
N GLU A 449 -9.50 -6.96 -20.49
CA GLU A 449 -9.47 -5.50 -20.49
C GLU A 449 -8.09 -4.96 -20.84
N LYS A 450 -7.03 -5.55 -20.26
CA LYS A 450 -5.65 -5.22 -20.58
C LYS A 450 -5.31 -5.44 -22.05
N SER A 451 -5.88 -6.49 -22.66
CA SER A 451 -5.72 -6.72 -24.10
C SER A 451 -6.55 -5.73 -24.91
N PHE A 452 -7.78 -5.47 -24.49
CA PHE A 452 -8.74 -4.61 -25.18
C PHE A 452 -8.21 -3.18 -25.33
N GLN A 453 -7.61 -2.62 -24.28
CA GLN A 453 -7.00 -1.28 -24.30
C GLN A 453 -5.92 -1.09 -25.37
N LYS A 454 -5.27 -2.16 -25.84
CA LYS A 454 -4.32 -2.06 -26.98
C LYS A 454 -5.01 -1.76 -28.31
N TYR A 455 -6.28 -2.11 -28.42
CA TYR A 455 -7.10 -1.97 -29.62
C TYR A 455 -8.10 -0.82 -29.50
N ASP A 456 -8.34 -0.34 -28.28
CA ASP A 456 -9.14 0.84 -27.94
C ASP A 456 -8.28 1.92 -27.24
N PRO A 457 -7.31 2.54 -27.94
CA PRO A 457 -6.38 3.51 -27.35
C PRO A 457 -7.11 4.76 -26.83
N ASP A 458 -8.23 5.13 -27.45
CA ASP A 458 -9.02 6.31 -27.12
C ASP A 458 -9.99 6.07 -25.95
N ASN A 459 -10.02 4.86 -25.37
CA ASN A 459 -11.01 4.42 -24.37
C ASN A 459 -12.46 4.69 -24.82
N SER A 460 -12.73 4.47 -26.11
CA SER A 460 -14.05 4.63 -26.73
C SER A 460 -15.06 3.56 -26.26
N GLY A 461 -14.58 2.47 -25.65
CA GLY A 461 -15.38 1.35 -25.18
C GLY A 461 -15.73 0.34 -26.26
N PHE A 462 -15.13 0.42 -27.46
CA PHE A 462 -15.36 -0.49 -28.56
C PHE A 462 -14.08 -0.77 -29.37
N ILE A 463 -14.08 -1.86 -30.14
CA ILE A 463 -13.06 -2.18 -31.13
C ILE A 463 -13.71 -2.44 -32.49
N LEU A 464 -12.96 -2.24 -33.57
CA LEU A 464 -13.41 -2.50 -34.93
C LEU A 464 -13.30 -3.99 -35.27
N GLU A 465 -14.15 -4.48 -36.16
CA GLU A 465 -14.25 -5.92 -36.48
C GLU A 465 -12.91 -6.53 -36.94
N HIS A 466 -12.10 -5.76 -37.68
CA HIS A 466 -10.79 -6.21 -38.14
C HIS A 466 -9.77 -6.39 -37.00
N GLN A 467 -10.00 -5.79 -35.83
CA GLN A 467 -9.16 -5.89 -34.63
C GLN A 467 -9.54 -7.09 -33.74
N ILE A 468 -10.70 -7.73 -33.96
CA ILE A 468 -11.17 -8.85 -33.13
C ILE A 468 -10.20 -10.03 -33.19
N GLN A 469 -9.73 -10.41 -34.38
CA GLN A 469 -8.83 -11.54 -34.54
C GLN A 469 -7.51 -11.35 -33.76
N PRO A 470 -6.75 -10.25 -33.93
CA PRO A 470 -5.53 -10.04 -33.14
C PRO A 470 -5.83 -9.93 -31.63
N TYR A 471 -6.94 -9.31 -31.22
CA TYR A 471 -7.36 -9.30 -29.81
C TYR A 471 -7.56 -10.71 -29.23
N LEU A 472 -8.25 -11.60 -29.95
CA LEU A 472 -8.49 -12.98 -29.49
C LEU A 472 -7.21 -13.81 -29.43
N ILE A 473 -6.23 -13.52 -30.29
CA ILE A 473 -4.90 -14.12 -30.19
C ILE A 473 -4.23 -13.69 -28.88
N ASP A 474 -4.25 -12.41 -28.55
CA ASP A 474 -3.63 -11.86 -27.33
C ASP A 474 -4.20 -12.47 -26.04
N ILE A 475 -5.50 -12.74 -26.00
CA ILE A 475 -6.14 -13.37 -24.83
C ILE A 475 -6.16 -14.91 -24.89
N ASN A 476 -5.61 -15.51 -25.95
CA ASN A 476 -5.60 -16.95 -26.20
C ASN A 476 -7.01 -17.57 -26.31
N MET A 477 -7.89 -16.93 -27.07
CA MET A 477 -9.31 -17.30 -27.28
C MET A 477 -9.69 -17.30 -28.78
N GLN A 478 -8.79 -17.76 -29.64
CA GLN A 478 -8.97 -17.71 -31.10
C GLN A 478 -10.21 -18.49 -31.60
N ASP A 479 -10.59 -19.54 -30.87
CA ASP A 479 -11.73 -20.40 -31.20
C ASP A 479 -13.08 -19.67 -31.20
N TYR A 480 -13.17 -18.49 -30.57
CA TYR A 480 -14.40 -17.70 -30.45
C TYR A 480 -14.62 -16.72 -31.60
N LEU A 481 -13.71 -16.65 -32.59
CA LEU A 481 -13.73 -15.64 -33.66
C LEU A 481 -15.05 -15.60 -34.44
N TYR A 482 -15.57 -16.75 -34.86
CA TYR A 482 -16.79 -16.82 -35.67
C TYR A 482 -18.00 -16.30 -34.91
N GLU A 483 -18.10 -16.62 -33.62
CA GLU A 483 -19.24 -16.22 -32.80
C GLU A 483 -19.17 -14.75 -32.38
N ILE A 484 -17.97 -14.25 -32.03
CA ILE A 484 -17.79 -12.84 -31.67
C ILE A 484 -18.03 -11.92 -32.88
N LYS A 485 -17.77 -12.39 -34.10
CA LYS A 485 -18.17 -11.62 -35.30
C LYS A 485 -19.68 -11.51 -35.48
N LYS A 486 -20.49 -12.39 -34.90
CA LYS A 486 -21.97 -12.28 -34.98
C LYS A 486 -22.53 -11.17 -34.09
N ILE A 487 -21.81 -10.78 -33.03
CA ILE A 487 -22.18 -9.66 -32.16
C ILE A 487 -21.60 -8.32 -32.68
N SER A 488 -20.89 -8.33 -33.82
CA SER A 488 -20.46 -7.11 -34.51
C SER A 488 -21.67 -6.41 -35.12
N GLU A 489 -21.97 -5.20 -34.65
CA GLU A 489 -23.00 -4.34 -35.22
C GLU A 489 -22.31 -3.21 -35.99
N ASN A 490 -22.62 -3.04 -37.29
CA ASN A 490 -21.99 -2.00 -38.13
C ASN A 490 -20.44 -2.02 -38.15
N GLY A 491 -19.81 -3.18 -37.89
CA GLY A 491 -18.36 -3.34 -37.90
C GLY A 491 -17.65 -2.94 -36.61
N ILE A 492 -18.40 -2.74 -35.52
CA ILE A 492 -17.88 -2.46 -34.17
C ILE A 492 -18.39 -3.51 -33.18
N VAL A 493 -17.57 -3.81 -32.17
CA VAL A 493 -17.92 -4.66 -31.02
C VAL A 493 -17.64 -3.89 -29.74
N LEU A 494 -18.66 -3.73 -28.90
CA LEU A 494 -18.54 -3.06 -27.61
C LEU A 494 -17.81 -3.95 -26.60
N TRP A 495 -17.06 -3.34 -25.70
CA TRP A 495 -16.37 -4.03 -24.60
C TRP A 495 -17.32 -4.89 -23.76
N ASN A 496 -18.49 -4.34 -23.38
CA ASN A 496 -19.44 -5.05 -22.53
C ASN A 496 -20.01 -6.30 -23.22
N ASP A 497 -20.40 -6.19 -24.50
CA ASP A 497 -20.94 -7.33 -25.25
C ASP A 497 -19.90 -8.43 -25.44
N LEU A 498 -18.66 -8.04 -25.76
CA LEU A 498 -17.52 -8.95 -25.90
C LEU A 498 -17.21 -9.67 -24.59
N LYS A 499 -17.11 -8.91 -23.49
CA LYS A 499 -16.83 -9.40 -22.14
C LYS A 499 -17.92 -10.38 -21.70
N ASP A 500 -19.17 -9.97 -21.77
CA ASP A 500 -20.32 -10.77 -21.34
C ASP A 500 -20.44 -12.05 -22.18
N TYR A 501 -20.22 -11.96 -23.49
CA TYR A 501 -20.21 -13.14 -24.36
C TYR A 501 -19.13 -14.14 -23.96
N ILE A 502 -17.87 -13.70 -23.81
CA ILE A 502 -16.75 -14.59 -23.46
C ILE A 502 -16.99 -15.23 -22.09
N LEU A 503 -17.40 -14.44 -21.09
CA LEU A 503 -17.67 -14.92 -19.74
C LEU A 503 -18.78 -15.97 -19.72
N ASN A 504 -19.92 -15.69 -20.37
CA ASN A 504 -21.03 -16.64 -20.48
C ASN A 504 -20.62 -17.91 -21.23
N SER A 505 -19.83 -17.78 -22.30
CA SER A 505 -19.34 -18.94 -23.08
C SER A 505 -18.40 -19.85 -22.28
N LYS A 506 -17.70 -19.31 -21.28
CA LYS A 506 -16.85 -20.06 -20.35
C LYS A 506 -17.61 -20.56 -19.11
N GLY A 507 -18.89 -20.22 -18.96
CA GLY A 507 -19.65 -20.49 -17.74
C GLY A 507 -19.11 -19.74 -16.51
N ILE A 508 -18.37 -18.65 -16.73
CA ILE A 508 -17.82 -17.81 -15.67
C ILE A 508 -18.80 -16.68 -15.45
N HIS A 509 -19.68 -16.84 -14.46
CA HIS A 509 -20.61 -15.80 -14.09
C HIS A 509 -19.99 -14.85 -13.08
N ASN A 510 -20.50 -13.62 -13.03
CA ASN A 510 -20.29 -12.73 -11.88
C ASN A 510 -21.10 -13.23 -10.67
N ASN A 511 -20.96 -14.51 -10.34
CA ASN A 511 -21.38 -14.98 -9.04
C ASN A 511 -20.32 -14.42 -8.11
N ASN A 512 -20.70 -13.51 -7.21
CA ASN A 512 -19.95 -13.19 -6.00
C ASN A 512 -19.74 -14.50 -5.23
N SER A 513 -18.80 -15.33 -5.66
CA SER A 513 -18.53 -16.67 -5.14
C SER A 513 -17.79 -16.61 -3.81
N HIS A 514 -17.61 -15.42 -3.25
CA HIS A 514 -17.61 -15.23 -1.82
C HIS A 514 -19.05 -15.11 -1.32
N LYS A 515 -19.88 -16.14 -1.55
CA LYS A 515 -21.26 -16.21 -1.03
C LYS A 515 -21.33 -16.22 0.51
N PHE A 516 -20.19 -16.01 1.18
CA PHE A 516 -19.95 -16.24 2.59
C PHE A 516 -18.95 -15.25 3.23
N ALA A 517 -18.33 -14.32 2.49
CA ALA A 517 -17.53 -13.27 3.15
C ALA A 517 -18.49 -12.27 3.79
N LEU A 518 -18.70 -12.38 5.10
CA LEU A 518 -19.69 -11.56 5.83
C LEU A 518 -19.25 -10.09 5.89
N TRP A 519 -18.00 -9.85 6.26
CA TRP A 519 -17.38 -8.52 6.26
C TRP A 519 -15.86 -8.64 6.18
N THR A 520 -15.20 -7.54 5.84
CA THR A 520 -13.76 -7.38 6.02
C THR A 520 -13.47 -6.13 6.86
N THR A 521 -12.46 -6.19 7.72
CA THR A 521 -12.04 -5.06 8.55
C THR A 521 -10.69 -4.58 8.09
N VAL A 522 -10.60 -3.28 7.86
CA VAL A 522 -9.41 -2.58 7.40
C VAL A 522 -8.98 -1.58 8.47
N TYR A 523 -7.70 -1.50 8.75
CA TYR A 523 -7.09 -0.59 9.72
C TYR A 523 -6.25 0.44 8.97
N LEU A 524 -6.49 1.72 9.25
CA LEU A 524 -5.73 2.83 8.68
C LEU A 524 -4.93 3.52 9.76
N PHE A 525 -3.64 3.68 9.52
CA PHE A 525 -2.67 4.37 10.36
C PHE A 525 -2.21 5.66 9.66
N ASP A 526 -2.41 6.81 10.30
CA ASP A 526 -2.12 8.12 9.73
C ASP A 526 -0.68 8.61 9.96
N GLY A 527 0.02 8.05 10.95
CA GLY A 527 1.42 8.35 11.29
C GLY A 527 1.67 9.76 11.83
N GLN A 528 0.65 10.61 12.01
CA GLN A 528 0.82 11.99 12.44
C GLN A 528 0.85 12.10 13.97
N THR A 529 1.77 12.90 14.50
CA THR A 529 1.90 13.09 15.97
C THR A 529 1.12 14.28 16.50
N GLU A 530 0.90 15.32 15.70
CA GLU A 530 0.30 16.59 16.15
C GLU A 530 -1.18 16.42 16.58
N SER A 531 -1.90 15.49 15.96
CA SER A 531 -3.31 15.18 16.21
C SER A 531 -3.55 14.03 17.20
N GLY A 532 -2.48 13.47 17.77
CA GLY A 532 -2.48 12.13 18.35
C GLY A 532 -2.50 11.06 17.26
N ILE A 533 -1.86 9.91 17.51
CA ILE A 533 -1.87 8.79 16.56
C ILE A 533 -3.31 8.29 16.43
N ARG A 534 -3.84 8.32 15.21
CA ARG A 534 -5.20 7.84 14.92
C ARG A 534 -5.13 6.51 14.20
N ILE A 535 -5.91 5.57 14.70
CA ILE A 535 -6.26 4.36 13.97
C ILE A 535 -7.72 4.48 13.57
N ILE A 536 -7.99 4.43 12.27
CA ILE A 536 -9.34 4.33 11.76
C ILE A 536 -9.58 2.87 11.41
N LYS A 537 -10.56 2.26 12.07
CA LYS A 537 -11.04 0.92 11.74
C LYS A 537 -12.24 1.09 10.83
N SER A 538 -12.20 0.47 9.66
CA SER A 538 -13.30 0.46 8.69
C SER A 538 -13.77 -0.97 8.49
N THR A 539 -15.04 -1.23 8.80
CA THR A 539 -15.68 -2.52 8.53
C THR A 539 -16.52 -2.41 7.27
N ILE A 540 -16.24 -3.27 6.31
CA ILE A 540 -16.82 -3.28 4.97
C ILE A 540 -17.75 -4.48 4.87
N PHE A 541 -19.03 -4.21 4.62
CA PHE A 541 -20.08 -5.21 4.45
C PHE A 541 -20.54 -5.25 3.00
N ASN A 542 -20.78 -6.45 2.47
CA ASN A 542 -21.45 -6.58 1.18
C ASN A 542 -22.94 -6.19 1.33
N LEU A 543 -23.44 -5.39 0.39
CA LEU A 543 -24.83 -4.92 0.38
C LEU A 543 -25.84 -6.07 0.38
N ASP A 544 -25.59 -7.15 -0.37
CA ASP A 544 -26.51 -8.29 -0.54
C ASP A 544 -26.84 -8.99 0.79
N ASN A 545 -25.91 -8.98 1.75
CA ASN A 545 -26.03 -9.67 3.03
C ASN A 545 -25.91 -8.73 4.24
N PHE A 546 -26.09 -7.42 4.04
CA PHE A 546 -25.75 -6.41 5.04
C PHE A 546 -26.41 -6.64 6.41
N ASN A 547 -27.74 -6.76 6.47
CA ASN A 547 -28.47 -6.88 7.74
C ASN A 547 -28.05 -8.15 8.50
N MET A 548 -27.91 -9.27 7.79
CA MET A 548 -27.45 -10.53 8.37
C MET A 548 -26.01 -10.41 8.89
N ALA A 549 -25.08 -9.94 8.05
CA ALA A 549 -23.68 -9.77 8.42
C ALA A 549 -23.50 -8.78 9.59
N LYS A 550 -24.28 -7.70 9.63
CA LYS A 550 -24.27 -6.70 10.70
C LYS A 550 -24.82 -7.25 12.02
N ASN A 551 -25.89 -8.05 11.98
CA ASN A 551 -26.42 -8.71 13.19
C ASN A 551 -25.40 -9.70 13.77
N ILE A 552 -24.73 -10.47 12.90
CA ILE A 552 -23.64 -11.35 13.31
C ILE A 552 -22.47 -10.53 13.87
N TYR A 553 -22.04 -9.46 13.18
CA TYR A 553 -20.97 -8.58 13.65
C TYR A 553 -21.26 -8.03 15.06
N LYS A 554 -22.48 -7.54 15.31
CA LYS A 554 -22.90 -7.05 16.64
C LYS A 554 -22.90 -8.15 17.70
N LYS A 555 -23.38 -9.35 17.36
CA LYS A 555 -23.41 -10.53 18.25
C LYS A 555 -22.01 -10.95 18.69
N TYR A 556 -21.03 -10.87 17.79
CA TYR A 556 -19.69 -11.41 18.03
C TYR A 556 -18.63 -10.38 18.43
N ASN A 557 -18.85 -9.07 18.26
CA ASN A 557 -17.87 -8.05 18.68
C ASN A 557 -18.27 -7.32 19.98
N SER A 558 -19.18 -7.90 20.79
CA SER A 558 -19.52 -7.46 22.14
C SER A 558 -19.59 -5.94 22.29
N ILE A 559 -20.52 -5.30 21.60
CA ILE A 559 -21.02 -4.01 22.08
C ILE A 559 -22.09 -4.37 23.10
N GLU A 560 -21.72 -4.51 24.37
CA GLU A 560 -22.72 -4.34 25.43
C GLU A 560 -23.41 -3.00 25.16
N ASN A 561 -24.74 -3.06 25.10
CA ASN A 561 -25.62 -1.93 24.89
C ASN A 561 -25.13 -0.65 25.59
N SER A 562 -24.48 0.23 24.85
CA SER A 562 -24.71 1.65 25.02
C SER A 562 -25.90 2.01 24.13
N GLU A 563 -27.09 1.61 24.59
CA GLU A 563 -28.31 2.35 24.30
C GLU A 563 -28.09 3.78 24.81
N ASN A 564 -27.40 4.63 24.04
CA ASN A 564 -27.38 6.11 24.14
C ASN A 564 -26.36 6.79 23.21
N ASN A 565 -26.15 6.31 21.98
CA ASN A 565 -25.51 7.14 20.94
C ASN A 565 -26.29 7.04 19.61
N ASN A 566 -27.61 7.26 19.66
CA ASN A 566 -28.33 7.86 18.53
C ASN A 566 -28.06 9.36 18.50
N SER A 567 -26.80 9.75 18.41
CA SER A 567 -26.43 11.06 17.92
C SER A 567 -26.16 10.90 16.44
N ASN A 568 -26.90 11.65 15.63
CA ASN A 568 -26.53 11.99 14.27
C ASN A 568 -25.15 12.68 14.30
N PHE A 569 -24.07 11.93 14.49
CA PHE A 569 -22.73 12.40 14.21
C PHE A 569 -22.62 12.38 12.69
N THR A 570 -22.79 13.55 12.08
CA THR A 570 -22.21 13.83 10.78
C THR A 570 -20.79 13.29 10.79
N LYS A 571 -20.51 12.30 9.92
CA LYS A 571 -19.16 11.75 9.77
C LYS A 571 -18.20 12.92 9.57
N ILE A 572 -17.04 12.86 10.23
CA ILE A 572 -16.02 13.90 10.03
C ILE A 572 -15.64 13.85 8.53
N PRO A 573 -15.41 14.99 7.85
CA PRO A 573 -15.09 15.00 6.42
C PRO A 573 -14.01 13.99 6.01
N GLU A 574 -12.99 13.80 6.85
CA GLU A 574 -11.93 12.81 6.65
C GLU A 574 -12.45 11.35 6.56
N GLU A 575 -13.47 10.98 7.33
CA GLU A 575 -14.08 9.64 7.24
C GLU A 575 -14.88 9.45 5.95
N ALA A 576 -15.57 10.50 5.48
CA ALA A 576 -16.30 10.46 4.21
C ALA A 576 -15.34 10.29 3.03
N ASP A 577 -14.23 11.04 3.03
CA ASP A 577 -13.16 10.91 2.03
C ASP A 577 -12.55 9.50 2.05
N ILE A 578 -12.31 8.92 3.23
CA ILE A 578 -11.80 7.54 3.34
C ILE A 578 -12.80 6.53 2.76
N ILE A 579 -14.09 6.68 3.07
CA ILE A 579 -15.13 5.78 2.54
C ILE A 579 -15.20 5.86 1.02
N SER A 580 -15.14 7.08 0.45
CA SER A 580 -15.16 7.26 -1.00
C SER A 580 -13.96 6.59 -1.67
N ILE A 581 -12.76 6.72 -1.08
CA ILE A 581 -11.55 6.04 -1.52
C ILE A 581 -11.70 4.52 -1.45
N LEU A 582 -12.14 3.96 -0.30
CA LEU A 582 -12.25 2.50 -0.14
C LEU A 582 -13.25 1.89 -1.15
N ARG A 583 -14.34 2.60 -1.46
CA ARG A 583 -15.34 2.19 -2.48
C ARG A 583 -14.77 2.05 -3.89
N THR A 584 -13.68 2.74 -4.22
CA THR A 584 -13.02 2.58 -5.53
C THR A 584 -12.46 1.17 -5.76
N ARG A 585 -12.19 0.44 -4.67
CA ARG A 585 -11.69 -0.94 -4.69
C ARG A 585 -12.75 -1.94 -4.26
N TRP A 586 -13.48 -1.67 -3.18
CA TRP A 586 -14.53 -2.56 -2.67
C TRP A 586 -15.90 -2.35 -3.33
N ASN A 587 -15.98 -1.55 -4.39
CA ASN A 587 -17.17 -1.25 -5.19
C ASN A 587 -18.29 -0.50 -4.43
N SER A 588 -19.28 -0.02 -5.19
CA SER A 588 -20.43 0.74 -4.66
C SER A 588 -21.47 -0.13 -3.96
N GLU A 589 -21.44 -1.45 -4.14
CA GLU A 589 -22.32 -2.44 -3.51
C GLU A 589 -21.77 -2.85 -2.13
N THR A 590 -21.11 -1.92 -1.44
CA THR A 590 -20.63 -2.12 -0.08
C THR A 590 -21.05 -1.00 0.85
N ILE A 591 -21.33 -1.38 2.10
CA ILE A 591 -21.59 -0.47 3.21
C ILE A 591 -20.34 -0.46 4.09
N ILE A 592 -19.80 0.74 4.34
CA ILE A 592 -18.58 0.93 5.13
C ILE A 592 -18.92 1.71 6.40
N GLU A 593 -18.64 1.07 7.54
CA GLU A 593 -18.76 1.66 8.88
C GLU A 593 -17.37 1.98 9.42
N THR A 594 -17.18 3.19 9.95
CA THR A 594 -15.88 3.67 10.45
C THR A 594 -15.95 3.87 11.97
N GLU A 595 -14.87 3.48 12.65
CA GLU A 595 -14.65 3.69 14.08
C GLU A 595 -13.27 4.35 14.24
N LEU A 596 -13.23 5.52 14.89
CA LEU A 596 -11.98 6.26 15.12
C LEU A 596 -11.44 5.99 16.52
N TYR A 597 -10.23 5.44 16.58
CA TYR A 597 -9.50 5.19 17.81
C TYR A 597 -8.36 6.19 17.92
N THR A 598 -8.46 7.11 18.89
CA THR A 598 -7.34 7.99 19.23
C THR A 598 -6.50 7.33 20.30
N ILE A 599 -5.26 6.99 19.98
CA ILE A 599 -4.31 6.50 20.97
C ILE A 599 -3.79 7.73 21.71
N LYS A 600 -4.22 7.91 22.97
CA LYS A 600 -3.70 8.98 23.84
C LYS A 600 -2.23 8.72 24.12
N LEU A 601 -1.43 9.76 23.86
CA LEU A 601 0.02 9.82 24.08
C LEU A 601 0.40 9.78 25.55
#